data_AF-A0AB94IXI4-F1
#
_entry.id   AF-A0AB94IXI4-F1
#
_cell.length_a   1.000
_cell.length_b   1.000
_cell.length_c   1.000
_cell.angle_alpha   90.00
_cell.angle_beta   90.00
_cell.angle_gamma   90.00
#
_symmetry.space_group_name_H-M   'P 1'
#
loop_
_entity.id
_entity.type
_entity.pdbx_description
1 polymer ?
#
loop_
_entity_poly.entity_id
_entity_poly.type
_entity_poly.pdbx_seq_one_letter_code
_entity_poly.pdbx_strand_id
1 'polypeptide(L)' 'MKFYDLEGLAKKCGTDNKYEITASIAARARWLGEHKTIENDLMTNERYLSMALLEVEKGNGIPAPGDPSILSQPAEQ' A
#
# COMPACT_ATOMS: atom_id res chain seq x y z
N MET A 1 -1.91 14.14 12.18
CA MET A 1 -1.45 13.77 10.82
C MET A 1 -0.12 13.05 10.94
N LYS A 2 0.01 11.85 10.37
CA LYS A 2 1.33 11.20 10.24
C LYS A 2 2.05 11.82 9.04
N PHE A 3 3.26 12.31 9.26
CA PHE A 3 4.15 12.71 8.19
C PHE A 3 4.94 11.47 7.76
N TYR A 4 4.82 11.11 6.49
CA TYR A 4 5.59 10.02 5.90
C TYR A 4 6.87 10.58 5.28
N ASP A 5 7.98 9.88 5.50
CA ASP A 5 9.26 10.19 4.88
C ASP A 5 9.18 9.90 3.37
N LEU A 6 9.02 10.95 2.55
CA LEU A 6 8.87 10.83 1.10
C LEU A 6 10.16 10.37 0.42
N GLU A 7 11.33 10.74 0.94
CA GLU A 7 12.62 10.26 0.41
C GLU A 7 12.81 8.77 0.74
N GLY A 8 12.50 8.39 1.98
CA GLY A 8 12.46 6.99 2.39
C GLY A 8 11.45 6.18 1.58
N LEU A 9 10.30 6.76 1.25
CA LEU A 9 9.28 6.13 0.41
C LEU A 9 9.80 5.94 -1.02
N ALA A 10 10.36 6.96 -1.65
CA ALA A 10 10.95 6.87 -2.99
C ALA A 10 12.04 5.78 -3.06
N LYS A 11 12.93 5.75 -2.06
CA LYS A 11 13.96 4.72 -1.95
C LYS A 11 13.40 3.31 -1.84
N LYS A 12 12.31 3.13 -1.09
CA LYS A 12 11.63 1.82 -0.91
C LYS A 12 10.80 1.42 -2.13
N CYS A 13 10.29 2.39 -2.88
CA CYS A 13 9.55 2.16 -4.12
C CYS A 13 10.48 1.92 -5.33
N GLY A 14 11.77 2.24 -5.19
CA GLY A 14 12.73 2.14 -6.30
C GLY A 14 12.53 3.19 -7.40
N THR A 15 11.70 4.21 -7.15
CA THR A 15 11.38 5.31 -8.07
C THR A 15 11.21 6.59 -7.27
N ASP A 16 11.68 7.72 -7.78
CA ASP A 16 11.45 9.06 -7.24
C ASP A 16 10.24 9.76 -7.90
N ASN A 17 9.61 9.10 -8.88
CA ASN A 17 8.42 9.60 -9.53
C ASN A 17 7.22 9.55 -8.57
N LYS A 18 6.94 10.70 -7.96
CA LYS A 18 5.83 10.87 -7.00
C LYS A 18 4.47 10.41 -7.52
N TYR A 19 4.24 10.45 -8.84
CA TYR A 19 2.98 10.00 -9.44
C TYR A 19 2.88 8.49 -9.46
N GLU A 20 3.97 7.78 -9.78
CA GLU A 20 4.05 6.32 -9.73
C GLU A 20 3.89 5.81 -8.31
N ILE A 21 4.56 6.45 -7.35
CA ILE A 21 4.43 6.12 -5.92
C ILE A 21 2.96 6.28 -5.49
N THR A 22 2.35 7.41 -5.82
CA THR A 22 0.95 7.70 -5.45
C THR A 22 0.00 6.67 -6.07
N ALA A 23 0.17 6.35 -7.35
CA ALA A 23 -0.65 5.36 -8.04
C ALA A 23 -0.51 3.96 -7.42
N SER A 24 0.71 3.57 -7.05
CA SER A 24 1.00 2.27 -6.47
C SER A 24 0.42 2.14 -5.05
N ILE A 25 0.56 3.18 -4.22
CA ILE A 25 -0.06 3.25 -2.88
C ILE A 25 -1.58 3.20 -2.98
N ALA A 26 -2.18 3.96 -3.90
CA ALA A 26 -3.62 3.99 -4.10
C ALA A 26 -4.16 2.64 -4.59
N ALA A 27 -3.45 1.98 -5.52
CA ALA A 27 -3.80 0.64 -5.97
C ALA A 27 -3.76 -0.38 -4.82
N ARG A 28 -2.73 -0.31 -3.96
CA ARG A 28 -2.64 -1.20 -2.79
C ARG A 28 -3.73 -0.92 -1.77
N ALA A 29 -4.02 0.34 -1.47
CA ALA A 29 -5.12 0.71 -0.58
C ALA A 29 -6.47 0.21 -1.09
N ARG A 30 -6.70 0.29 -2.41
CA ARG A 30 -7.88 -0.26 -3.05
C ARG A 30 -7.96 -1.79 -2.89
N TRP A 31 -6.86 -2.50 -3.18
CA TRP A 31 -6.80 -3.95 -2.99
C TRP A 31 -7.10 -4.35 -1.54
N LEU A 32 -6.56 -3.61 -0.57
CA LEU A 32 -6.85 -3.82 0.85
C LEU A 32 -8.34 -3.65 1.16
N GLY A 33 -9.01 -2.64 0.58
CA GLY A 33 -10.46 -2.47 0.75
C GLY A 33 -11.31 -3.55 0.10
N GLU A 34 -10.84 -4.14 -1.00
CA GLU A 34 -11.54 -5.22 -1.72
C GLU A 34 -11.31 -6.61 -1.07
N HIS A 35 -10.13 -6.86 -0.48
CA HIS A 35 -9.71 -8.19 -0.01
C HIS A 35 -9.55 -8.31 1.52
N LYS A 36 -9.48 -7.21 2.26
CA LYS A 36 -9.44 -7.18 3.73
C LYS A 36 -10.57 -6.34 4.27
N THR A 37 -11.61 -6.98 4.80
CA THR A 37 -12.68 -6.27 5.50
C THR A 37 -12.17 -5.82 6.87
N ILE A 38 -11.93 -4.51 7.03
CA ILE A 38 -11.77 -3.94 8.36
C ILE A 38 -13.17 -3.61 8.87
N GLU A 39 -13.62 -4.32 9.90
CA GLU A 39 -14.87 -4.06 10.62
C GLU A 39 -14.78 -2.70 11.32
N ASN A 40 -14.97 -1.59 10.60
CA ASN A 40 -15.26 -0.25 11.15
C ASN A 40 -15.63 0.71 10.01
N ASP A 41 -16.94 0.94 9.86
CA ASP A 41 -17.60 1.44 8.65
C ASP A 41 -17.40 2.95 8.33
N LEU A 42 -16.77 3.73 9.22
CA LEU A 42 -16.71 5.19 9.07
C LEU A 42 -15.37 5.78 8.57
N MET A 43 -14.28 4.99 8.52
CA MET A 43 -12.92 5.47 8.19
C MET A 43 -12.11 4.51 7.31
N THR A 44 -12.78 3.62 6.59
CA THR A 44 -12.17 2.52 5.81
C THR A 44 -11.13 3.01 4.81
N ASN A 45 -11.44 4.03 4.00
CA ASN A 45 -10.55 4.47 2.91
C ASN A 45 -9.22 5.07 3.39
N GLU A 46 -9.26 5.99 4.36
CA GLU A 46 -8.04 6.58 4.94
C GLU A 46 -7.20 5.55 5.70
N ARG A 47 -7.87 4.55 6.28
CA ARG A 47 -7.23 3.43 6.98
C ARG A 47 -6.49 2.52 6.02
N TYR A 48 -7.08 2.18 4.86
CA TYR A 48 -6.40 1.38 3.84
C TYR A 48 -5.20 2.11 3.22
N LEU A 49 -5.30 3.42 2.99
CA LEU A 49 -4.16 4.26 2.57
C LEU A 49 -3.03 4.23 3.61
N SER A 50 -3.37 4.39 4.88
CA SER A 50 -2.40 4.34 5.99
C SER A 50 -1.74 2.96 6.11
N MET A 51 -2.49 1.88 5.86
CA MET A 51 -1.97 0.51 5.87
C MET A 51 -1.06 0.23 4.68
N ALA A 52 -1.46 0.65 3.47
CA ALA A 52 -0.64 0.52 2.27
C ALA A 52 0.71 1.20 2.49
N LEU A 53 0.72 2.44 2.98
CA LEU A 53 1.95 3.18 3.33
C LEU A 53 2.80 2.44 4.37
N LEU A 54 2.18 1.86 5.41
CA LEU A 54 2.89 1.11 6.44
C LEU A 54 3.52 -0.19 5.91
N GLU A 55 2.87 -0.87 4.97
CA GLU A 55 3.45 -2.05 4.31
C GLU A 55 4.72 -1.71 3.54
N VAL A 56 4.72 -0.56 2.84
CA VAL A 56 5.94 -0.06 2.17
C VAL A 56 7.01 0.24 3.18
N GLU A 57 6.67 0.93 4.27
CA GLU A 57 7.63 1.28 5.30
C GLU A 57 8.31 0.06 5.91
N LYS A 58 7.57 -1.04 6.07
CA LYS A 58 8.08 -2.31 6.60
C LYS A 58 8.92 -3.11 5.59
N GLY A 59 8.99 -2.67 4.34
CA GLY A 59 9.77 -3.35 3.30
C GLY A 59 9.02 -4.47 2.59
N ASN A 60 7.69 -4.55 2.73
CA ASN A 60 6.88 -5.56 2.01
C ASN A 60 6.70 -5.22 0.52
N GLY A 61 7.34 -4.16 0.02
CA GLY A 61 7.22 -3.65 -1.34
C GLY A 61 5.86 -3.04 -1.63
N ILE A 62 5.78 -2.14 -2.61
CA ILE A 62 4.50 -1.83 -3.25
C ILE A 62 4.39 -2.74 -4.46
N PRO A 63 3.34 -3.57 -4.60
CA PRO A 63 3.10 -4.27 -5.84
C PRO A 63 2.87 -3.23 -6.95
N ALA A 64 3.56 -3.39 -8.08
CA ALA A 64 3.36 -2.51 -9.23
C ALA A 64 1.87 -2.55 -9.66
N PRO A 65 1.31 -1.44 -10.14
CA PRO A 65 -0.08 -1.42 -10.62
C PRO A 65 -0.24 -2.41 -11.77
N GLY A 66 -0.93 -3.54 -11.50
CA GLY A 66 -1.16 -4.63 -12.46
C GLY A 66 -0.28 -5.89 -12.28
N ASP A 67 0.56 -5.95 -11.25
CA ASP A 67 1.39 -7.14 -10.97
C ASP A 67 0.52 -8.29 -10.42
N PRO A 68 0.47 -9.48 -11.05
CA PRO A 68 -0.33 -10.62 -10.57
C PRO A 68 0.16 -11.24 -9.25
N SER A 69 1.33 -10.86 -8.74
CA SER A 69 1.88 -11.37 -7.48
C SER A 69 1.06 -10.99 -6.25
N ILE A 70 0.10 -10.06 -6.36
CA ILE A 70 -0.89 -9.75 -5.29
C ILE A 70 -1.85 -10.91 -5.00
N LEU A 71 -1.94 -11.90 -5.90
CA LEU A 71 -2.75 -13.10 -5.75
C LEU A 71 -1.99 -14.28 -5.14
N SER A 72 -0.68 -14.15 -4.92
CA SER A 72 0.19 -15.22 -4.39
C SER A 72 0.96 -14.73 -3.17
N GLN A 73 0.25 -14.33 -2.12
CA GLN A 73 0.79 -14.50 -0.77
C GLN A 73 0.34 -15.89 -0.30
N PRO A 74 1.24 -16.79 0.14
CA PRO A 74 0.79 -18.02 0.77
C PRO A 74 0.06 -17.63 2.05
N ALA A 75 -1.14 -18.20 2.24
CA ALA A 75 -1.78 -18.18 3.55
C ALA A 75 -0.87 -18.94 4.51
N GLU A 76 -0.05 -18.23 5.28
CA GLU A 76 0.67 -18.85 6.39
C GLU A 76 -0.35 -19.38 7.41
N GLN A 77 -0.20 -20.67 7.73
CA GLN A 77 -1.01 -21.50 8.64
C GLN A 77 -0.94 -21.06 10.10
#